data_AF-A0A6L7RXN0-F1
#
_entry.id   AF-A0A6L7RXN0-F1
#
_cell.length_a   1.000
_cell.length_b   1.000
_cell.length_c   1.000
_cell.angle_alpha   90.00
_cell.angle_beta   90.00
_cell.angle_gamma   90.00
#
_symmetry.space_group_name_H-M   'P 1'
#
loop_
_entity.id
_entity.type
_entity.pdbx_description
1 polymer ?
#
loop_
_entity_poly.entity_id
_entity_poly.type
_entity_poly.pdbx_seq_one_letter_code
_entity_poly.pdbx_strand_id
1 'polypeptide(L)'
;MATEAADKRITGYPNDPPRERKALNLTTYEYEFPFNYPNVLVDRVWVGGERHGIELFPIKTTDGSTATTQTPSDWIVIEEDHPMVQIAVIGSACTPPGSILVECDTIDSFRHDGENERAVSARFRVDNLWGMHLRADLLRQGGSYHALPVAGMSCAVFEIPPSHRVRVAGMGAIPAWSEDGYPDDVHYSVRYIRTTVAEDY
;
A
#
# COMPACT_ATOMS: atom_id res chain seq x y z
N MET A 1 -32.56 -23.03 -43.41
CA MET A 1 -32.32 -21.67 -42.86
C MET A 1 -31.37 -21.83 -41.70
N ALA A 2 -30.14 -21.32 -41.82
CA ALA A 2 -29.20 -21.33 -40.71
C ALA A 2 -29.72 -20.32 -39.68
N THR A 3 -30.08 -20.78 -38.48
CA THR A 3 -30.36 -19.90 -37.36
C THR A 3 -29.07 -19.13 -37.07
N GLU A 4 -29.14 -17.81 -37.12
CA GLU A 4 -28.02 -16.95 -36.72
C GLU A 4 -27.51 -17.44 -35.37
N ALA A 5 -26.20 -17.65 -35.27
CA ALA A 5 -25.59 -18.09 -34.04
C ALA A 5 -25.87 -17.03 -32.98
N ALA A 6 -26.74 -17.36 -32.01
CA ALA A 6 -27.06 -16.47 -30.91
C ALA A 6 -25.78 -15.92 -30.30
N ASP A 7 -25.75 -14.61 -30.07
CA ASP A 7 -24.61 -13.91 -29.50
C ASP A 7 -24.19 -14.59 -28.17
N LYS A 8 -22.99 -15.17 -28.16
CA LYS A 8 -22.45 -15.90 -27.01
C LYS A 8 -21.74 -14.99 -26.01
N ARG A 9 -21.78 -13.67 -26.20
CA ARG A 9 -21.20 -12.71 -25.25
C ARG A 9 -21.91 -12.81 -23.91
N ILE A 10 -21.14 -12.87 -22.84
CA ILE A 10 -21.65 -12.79 -21.47
C ILE A 10 -22.03 -11.34 -21.23
N THR A 11 -23.28 -11.10 -20.83
CA THR A 11 -23.75 -9.80 -20.40
C THR A 11 -23.33 -9.55 -18.95
N GLY A 12 -22.85 -8.34 -18.65
CA GLY A 12 -22.66 -7.87 -17.27
C GLY A 12 -24.01 -7.61 -16.58
N TYR A 13 -24.21 -6.40 -16.07
CA TYR A 13 -25.53 -5.98 -15.59
C TYR A 13 -26.57 -5.97 -16.73
N PRO A 14 -27.87 -6.11 -16.43
CA PRO A 14 -28.91 -5.96 -17.44
C PRO A 14 -28.77 -4.60 -18.12
N ASN A 15 -28.63 -4.61 -19.45
CA ASN A 15 -28.39 -3.43 -20.32
C ASN A 15 -26.95 -2.90 -20.38
N ASP A 16 -25.96 -3.58 -19.80
CA ASP A 16 -24.56 -3.20 -20.03
C ASP A 16 -24.21 -3.32 -21.53
N PRO A 17 -23.71 -2.25 -22.17
CA PRO A 17 -23.22 -2.35 -23.53
C PRO A 17 -21.97 -3.25 -23.55
N PRO A 18 -21.65 -3.87 -24.71
CA PRO A 18 -20.37 -4.54 -24.89
C PRO A 18 -19.22 -3.61 -24.53
N ARG A 19 -18.28 -4.08 -23.72
CA ARG A 19 -17.10 -3.30 -23.33
C ARG A 19 -16.11 -3.24 -24.48
N GLU A 20 -15.48 -2.08 -24.64
CA GLU A 20 -14.43 -1.87 -25.63
C GLU A 20 -13.05 -1.99 -24.99
N ARG A 21 -12.08 -2.51 -25.74
CA ARG A 21 -10.69 -2.55 -25.29
C ARG A 21 -10.14 -1.13 -25.27
N LYS A 22 -9.65 -0.70 -24.11
CA LYS A 22 -8.94 0.57 -23.95
C LYS A 22 -7.43 0.36 -23.96
N ALA A 23 -6.71 1.18 -24.73
CA ALA A 23 -5.26 1.30 -24.61
C ALA A 23 -4.94 2.36 -23.56
N LEU A 24 -3.93 2.13 -22.73
CA LEU A 24 -3.52 3.06 -21.67
C LEU A 24 -2.17 3.69 -22.01
N ASN A 25 -2.06 5.00 -21.85
CA ASN A 25 -0.81 5.75 -21.85
C ASN A 25 -0.39 5.93 -20.38
N LEU A 26 0.74 5.34 -20.03
CA LEU A 26 1.16 5.20 -18.64
C LEU A 26 2.38 6.06 -18.32
N THR A 27 2.31 6.76 -17.20
CA THR A 27 3.44 7.52 -16.63
C THR A 27 3.64 7.07 -15.19
N THR A 28 4.90 6.80 -14.80
CA THR A 28 5.25 6.37 -13.45
C THR A 28 5.99 7.47 -12.70
N TYR A 29 5.50 7.79 -11.50
CA TYR A 29 6.14 8.71 -10.56
C TYR A 29 6.75 7.93 -9.40
N GLU A 30 7.85 8.45 -8.84
CA GLU A 30 8.50 7.92 -7.65
C GLU A 30 8.48 8.96 -6.54
N TYR A 31 7.94 8.55 -5.40
CA TYR A 31 7.93 9.29 -4.15
C TYR A 31 8.96 8.68 -3.21
N GLU A 32 9.93 9.47 -2.80
CA GLU A 32 10.97 9.06 -1.85
C GLU A 32 10.67 9.63 -0.46
N PHE A 33 11.03 8.87 0.58
CA PHE A 33 11.10 9.39 1.94
C PHE A 33 11.88 10.74 1.97
N PRO A 34 11.38 11.81 2.62
CA PRO A 34 10.39 11.84 3.68
C PRO A 34 8.92 12.02 3.25
N PHE A 35 8.59 11.82 1.97
CA PHE A 35 7.22 11.96 1.46
C PHE A 35 6.61 13.36 1.60
N ASN A 36 7.44 14.40 1.56
CA ASN A 36 7.00 15.80 1.61
C ASN A 36 6.59 16.31 0.22
N TYR A 37 5.49 15.80 -0.32
CA TYR A 37 4.95 16.20 -1.61
C TYR A 37 3.57 16.87 -1.45
N PRO A 38 3.18 17.83 -2.30
CA PRO A 38 1.90 18.54 -2.16
C PRO A 38 0.67 17.64 -2.17
N ASN A 39 0.76 16.48 -2.83
CA ASN A 39 -0.30 15.51 -3.02
C ASN A 39 -0.17 14.26 -2.13
N VAL A 40 0.73 14.31 -1.14
CA VAL A 40 0.98 13.20 -0.21
C VAL A 40 0.73 13.65 1.21
N LEU A 41 -0.09 12.88 1.93
CA LEU A 41 -0.37 13.05 3.35
C LEU A 41 0.12 11.82 4.12
N VAL A 42 1.03 12.03 5.07
CA VAL A 42 1.43 10.99 6.03
C VAL A 42 0.57 11.14 7.29
N ASP A 43 -0.47 10.31 7.40
CA ASP A 43 -1.35 10.26 8.57
C ASP A 43 -0.77 9.31 9.62
N ARG A 44 -0.14 9.90 10.65
CA ARG A 44 0.59 9.19 11.71
C ARG A 44 0.32 9.82 13.07
N VAL A 45 0.19 8.99 14.10
CA VAL A 45 0.04 9.46 15.49
C VAL A 45 1.37 9.49 16.25
N TRP A 46 2.32 8.61 15.92
CA TRP A 46 3.63 8.57 16.58
C TRP A 46 4.64 9.52 15.92
N VAL A 47 5.45 10.24 16.73
CA VAL A 47 6.35 11.33 16.29
C VAL A 47 7.85 10.98 16.44
N GLY A 48 8.21 9.76 16.83
CA GLY A 48 9.58 9.26 16.68
C GLY A 48 9.84 8.75 15.25
N GLY A 49 11.05 8.30 14.91
CA GLY A 49 11.24 7.64 13.62
C GLY A 49 12.66 7.28 13.26
N GLU A 50 12.79 6.12 12.61
CA GLU A 50 13.94 5.76 11.80
C GLU A 50 14.26 6.86 10.76
N ARG A 51 15.55 7.16 10.56
CA ARG A 51 15.98 8.26 9.68
C ARG A 51 15.98 7.94 8.18
N HIS A 52 15.60 6.73 7.82
CA HIS A 52 15.75 6.24 6.44
C HIS A 52 14.39 6.00 5.78
N GLY A 53 13.27 6.02 6.50
CA GLY A 53 11.93 5.83 5.97
C GLY A 53 10.86 6.08 7.01
N ILE A 54 9.59 5.98 6.59
CA ILE A 54 8.45 6.11 7.50
C ILE A 54 8.04 4.74 7.99
N GLU A 55 8.16 4.54 9.30
CA GLU A 55 7.65 3.38 10.03
C GLU A 55 6.13 3.51 10.17
N LEU A 56 5.39 2.58 9.57
CA LEU A 56 3.94 2.51 9.65
C LEU A 56 3.52 1.40 10.62
N PHE A 57 2.57 1.71 11.50
CA PHE A 57 2.00 0.74 12.44
C PHE A 57 0.55 0.41 12.05
N PRO A 58 0.22 -0.88 11.86
CA PRO A 58 -1.16 -1.28 11.55
C PRO A 58 -2.06 -1.24 12.79
N ILE A 59 -1.49 -1.52 13.96
CA ILE A 59 -2.12 -1.57 15.26
C ILE A 59 -1.14 -0.83 16.16
N LYS A 60 -1.61 0.25 16.78
CA LYS A 60 -0.74 1.10 17.58
C LYS A 60 -0.34 0.36 18.85
N THR A 61 0.96 0.27 19.11
CA THR A 61 1.46 -0.21 20.39
C THR A 61 0.96 0.73 21.48
N THR A 62 0.26 0.13 22.42
CA THR A 62 -0.38 0.84 23.52
C THR A 62 0.63 0.86 24.66
N ASP A 63 0.71 1.93 25.43
CA ASP A 63 1.57 2.04 26.62
C ASP A 63 1.19 1.07 27.78
N GLY A 64 0.41 0.03 27.48
CA GLY A 64 -0.18 -0.89 28.44
C GLY A 64 -1.35 -0.31 29.24
N SER A 65 -1.70 0.97 29.06
CA SER A 65 -2.72 1.68 29.85
C SER A 65 -3.81 2.38 29.01
N THR A 66 -3.52 2.77 27.76
CA THR A 66 -4.46 3.46 26.86
C THR A 66 -4.59 2.77 25.52
N ALA A 67 -4.80 1.45 25.54
CA ALA A 67 -5.21 0.69 24.37
C ALA A 67 -6.64 1.06 23.93
N THR A 68 -6.83 2.19 23.25
CA THR A 68 -8.07 2.42 22.55
C THR A 68 -8.03 1.61 21.27
N THR A 69 -8.71 0.46 21.28
CA THR A 69 -8.97 -0.44 20.15
C THR A 69 -9.67 0.23 18.95
N GLN A 70 -9.79 1.55 18.95
CA GLN A 70 -10.46 2.39 17.95
C GLN A 70 -9.50 3.34 17.22
N THR A 71 -8.21 3.37 17.57
CA THR A 71 -7.28 4.26 16.86
C THR A 71 -6.95 3.67 15.49
N PRO A 72 -7.18 4.41 14.38
CA PRO A 72 -6.86 3.93 13.04
C PRO A 72 -5.36 3.64 12.87
N SER A 73 -5.04 2.72 11.95
CA SER A 73 -3.68 2.47 11.46
C SER A 73 -3.02 3.74 10.92
N ASP A 74 -1.70 3.76 10.85
CA ASP A 74 -0.99 4.83 10.14
C ASP A 74 -1.06 4.60 8.62
N TRP A 75 -1.11 5.69 7.85
CA TRP A 75 -1.24 5.65 6.39
C TRP A 75 -0.34 6.66 5.70
N ILE A 76 0.20 6.27 4.54
CA ILE A 76 0.65 7.21 3.51
C ILE A 76 -0.47 7.30 2.48
N VAL A 77 -1.08 8.48 2.37
CA VAL A 77 -2.17 8.77 1.42
C VAL A 77 -1.58 9.53 0.24
N ILE A 78 -1.85 9.05 -0.97
CA ILE A 78 -1.41 9.67 -2.21
C ILE A 78 -2.65 9.98 -3.06
N GLU A 79 -2.70 11.19 -3.58
CA GLU A 79 -3.72 11.64 -4.52
C GLU A 79 -3.05 12.04 -5.85
N GLU A 80 -3.58 11.58 -6.97
CA GLU A 80 -3.04 11.88 -8.30
C GLU A 80 -4.14 12.48 -9.18
N ASP A 81 -3.77 13.47 -10.00
CA ASP A 81 -4.69 14.11 -10.95
C ASP A 81 -5.19 13.12 -12.01
N HIS A 82 -4.34 12.17 -12.41
CA HIS A 82 -4.68 11.08 -13.31
C HIS A 82 -4.89 9.77 -12.53
N PRO A 83 -5.84 8.91 -12.92
CA PRO A 83 -6.11 7.68 -12.18
C PRO A 83 -4.89 6.77 -12.09
N MET A 84 -4.52 6.41 -10.87
CA MET A 84 -3.52 5.39 -10.59
C MET A 84 -4.07 4.01 -10.95
N VAL A 85 -3.27 3.22 -11.65
CA VAL A 85 -3.58 1.83 -12.04
C VAL A 85 -2.56 0.84 -11.49
N GLN A 86 -1.42 1.31 -11.00
CA GLN A 86 -0.43 0.48 -10.31
C GLN A 86 0.23 1.24 -9.17
N ILE A 87 0.54 0.52 -8.10
CA ILE A 87 1.30 1.02 -6.95
C ILE A 87 2.42 0.04 -6.64
N ALA A 88 3.65 0.52 -6.47
CA ALA A 88 4.74 -0.26 -5.92
C ALA A 88 5.22 0.38 -4.60
N VAL A 89 5.33 -0.43 -3.55
CA VAL A 89 5.78 0.02 -2.23
C VAL A 89 7.07 -0.71 -1.88
N ILE A 90 8.14 0.05 -1.68
CA ILE A 90 9.48 -0.46 -1.42
C ILE A 90 9.92 -0.01 -0.04
N GLY A 91 10.42 -0.95 0.75
CA GLY A 91 10.90 -0.70 2.10
C GLY A 91 11.28 -1.99 2.79
N SER A 92 11.14 -2.06 4.10
CA SER A 92 11.48 -3.27 4.85
C SER A 92 10.80 -3.32 6.21
N ALA A 93 10.59 -4.53 6.71
CA ALA A 93 10.12 -4.74 8.08
C ALA A 93 11.28 -4.59 9.09
N CYS A 94 10.96 -4.27 10.34
CA CYS A 94 11.93 -4.42 11.44
C CYS A 94 12.16 -5.91 11.73
N THR A 95 11.06 -6.66 11.86
CA THR A 95 11.06 -8.12 11.95
C THR A 95 10.29 -8.73 10.78
N PRO A 96 11.00 -9.36 9.82
CA PRO A 96 10.35 -10.08 8.72
C PRO A 96 9.58 -11.33 9.20
N PRO A 97 8.61 -11.81 8.40
CA PRO A 97 8.13 -11.20 7.17
C PRO A 97 7.25 -9.96 7.41
N GLY A 98 7.37 -8.96 6.55
CA GLY A 98 6.46 -7.82 6.49
C GLY A 98 5.27 -8.04 5.57
N SER A 99 4.33 -7.09 5.65
CA SER A 99 3.16 -7.00 4.78
C SER A 99 2.88 -5.55 4.42
N ILE A 100 2.36 -5.34 3.21
CA ILE A 100 1.83 -4.05 2.75
C ILE A 100 0.34 -4.20 2.45
N LEU A 101 -0.44 -3.20 2.86
CA LEU A 101 -1.85 -3.07 2.56
C LEU A 101 -2.07 -1.81 1.74
N VAL A 102 -2.92 -1.93 0.72
CA VAL A 102 -3.31 -0.83 -0.16
C VAL A 102 -4.83 -0.75 -0.19
N GLU A 103 -5.37 0.43 0.11
CA GLU A 103 -6.78 0.75 -0.09
C GLU A 103 -6.92 1.79 -1.20
N CYS A 104 -7.86 1.56 -2.12
CA CYS A 104 -8.05 2.39 -3.29
C CYS A 104 -9.48 2.95 -3.33
N ASP A 105 -9.60 4.27 -3.47
CA ASP A 105 -10.85 4.92 -3.78
C ASP A 105 -10.94 5.09 -5.30
N THR A 106 -11.71 4.20 -5.92
CA THR A 106 -11.84 4.10 -7.37
C THR A 106 -12.54 5.31 -7.95
N ILE A 107 -12.25 5.65 -9.20
CA ILE A 107 -12.97 6.70 -9.91
C ILE A 107 -14.48 6.40 -10.03
N ASP A 108 -15.30 7.45 -10.13
CA ASP A 108 -16.77 7.30 -10.15
C ASP A 108 -17.27 6.40 -11.29
N SER A 109 -16.66 6.52 -12.47
CA SER A 109 -17.03 5.73 -13.67
C SER A 109 -16.70 4.23 -13.56
N PHE A 110 -15.94 3.83 -12.54
CA PHE A 110 -15.67 2.42 -12.26
C PHE A 110 -16.85 1.74 -11.54
N ARG A 111 -17.67 2.51 -10.80
CA ARG A 111 -18.83 1.99 -10.07
C ARG A 111 -20.05 1.92 -10.98
N HIS A 112 -20.89 0.91 -10.77
CA HIS A 112 -22.17 0.81 -11.47
C HIS A 112 -23.28 1.52 -10.67
N ASP A 113 -24.24 2.17 -11.33
CA ASP A 113 -25.35 2.93 -10.70
C ASP A 113 -26.22 2.11 -9.71
N GLY A 114 -26.15 0.79 -9.81
CA GLY A 114 -26.86 -0.15 -8.93
C GLY A 114 -26.05 -0.57 -7.69
N GLU A 115 -24.80 -0.17 -7.58
CA GLU A 115 -23.93 -0.52 -6.46
C GLU A 115 -24.24 0.35 -5.24
N ASN A 116 -24.13 -0.26 -4.07
CA ASN A 116 -24.32 0.46 -2.81
C ASN A 116 -23.24 1.54 -2.67
N GLU A 117 -23.63 2.80 -2.51
CA GLU A 117 -22.71 3.93 -2.30
C GLU A 117 -21.74 3.70 -1.13
N ARG A 118 -22.16 2.93 -0.12
CA ARG A 118 -21.37 2.53 1.07
C ARG A 118 -20.55 1.25 0.86
N ALA A 119 -20.46 0.72 -0.35
CA ALA A 119 -19.54 -0.36 -0.66
C ALA A 119 -18.11 0.04 -0.24
N VAL A 120 -17.40 -0.91 0.35
CA VAL A 120 -16.05 -0.67 0.88
C VAL A 120 -15.05 -0.45 -0.26
N SER A 121 -14.02 0.36 0.00
CA SER A 121 -12.91 0.60 -0.93
C SER A 121 -12.27 -0.72 -1.39
N ALA A 122 -11.68 -0.72 -2.59
CA ALA A 122 -10.91 -1.88 -3.06
C ALA A 122 -9.66 -2.05 -2.18
N ARG A 123 -9.42 -3.27 -1.71
CA ARG A 123 -8.33 -3.58 -0.77
C ARG A 123 -7.42 -4.66 -1.32
N PHE A 124 -6.13 -4.43 -1.20
CA PHE A 124 -5.08 -5.35 -1.59
C PHE A 124 -4.10 -5.57 -0.46
N ARG A 125 -3.49 -6.75 -0.44
CA ARG A 125 -2.47 -7.11 0.53
C ARG A 125 -1.42 -7.96 -0.14
N VAL A 126 -0.16 -7.62 0.10
CA VAL A 126 0.98 -8.49 -0.18
C VAL A 126 1.61 -8.85 1.16
N ASP A 127 1.83 -10.14 1.36
CA ASP A 127 2.43 -10.73 2.54
C ASP A 127 3.80 -11.32 2.24
N ASN A 128 4.47 -11.81 3.29
CA ASN A 128 5.70 -12.59 3.18
C ASN A 128 6.86 -11.79 2.56
N LEU A 129 6.98 -10.51 2.93
CA LEU A 129 8.04 -9.61 2.46
C LEU A 129 9.27 -9.74 3.37
N TRP A 130 10.36 -10.28 2.84
CA TRP A 130 11.55 -10.64 3.64
C TRP A 130 12.61 -9.54 3.76
N GLY A 131 12.30 -8.32 3.34
CA GLY A 131 13.19 -7.19 3.57
C GLY A 131 13.27 -6.86 5.06
N MET A 132 14.49 -6.74 5.60
CA MET A 132 14.79 -6.31 6.95
C MET A 132 15.67 -5.05 6.93
N HIS A 133 15.23 -3.96 7.57
CA HIS A 133 16.14 -2.83 7.83
C HIS A 133 17.05 -3.11 9.03
N LEU A 134 18.10 -2.30 9.16
CA LEU A 134 19.03 -2.38 10.27
C LEU A 134 18.30 -2.06 11.59
N ARG A 135 18.25 -3.03 12.49
CA ARG A 135 17.65 -2.89 13.82
C ARG A 135 18.52 -2.05 14.76
N ALA A 136 17.90 -1.53 15.82
CA ALA A 136 18.56 -0.68 16.80
C ALA A 136 19.71 -1.38 17.55
N ASP A 137 19.64 -2.68 17.78
CA ASP A 137 20.72 -3.48 18.39
C ASP A 137 21.96 -3.56 17.48
N LEU A 138 21.76 -3.73 16.18
CA LEU A 138 22.85 -3.75 15.19
C LEU A 138 23.49 -2.36 15.02
N LEU A 139 22.70 -1.29 15.10
CA LEU A 139 23.23 0.09 15.17
C LEU A 139 24.13 0.28 16.39
N ARG A 140 23.69 -0.19 17.56
CA ARG A 140 24.46 -0.09 18.82
C ARG A 140 25.77 -0.88 18.77
N GLN A 141 25.86 -1.88 17.90
CA GLN A 141 27.09 -2.66 17.64
C GLN A 141 28.01 -2.00 16.59
N GLY A 142 27.72 -0.77 16.16
CA GLY A 142 28.52 -0.02 15.18
C GLY A 142 28.02 -0.12 13.74
N GLY A 143 26.84 -0.72 13.53
CA GLY A 143 26.15 -0.68 12.24
C GLY A 143 25.81 0.74 11.81
N SER A 144 25.73 0.98 10.50
CA SER A 144 25.35 2.27 9.93
C SER A 144 24.46 2.07 8.73
N TYR A 145 23.38 2.85 8.67
CA TYR A 145 22.46 2.87 7.55
C TYR A 145 23.10 3.39 6.24
N HIS A 146 24.18 4.17 6.32
CA HIS A 146 24.90 4.66 5.13
C HIS A 146 25.54 3.52 4.32
N ALA A 147 25.86 2.39 4.95
CA ALA A 147 26.52 1.26 4.31
C ALA A 147 25.54 0.23 3.70
N LEU A 148 24.25 0.34 4.01
CA LEU A 148 23.23 -0.67 3.68
C LEU A 148 21.88 -0.08 3.18
N PRO A 149 21.82 1.09 2.51
CA PRO A 149 20.53 1.79 2.30
C PRO A 149 19.51 0.97 1.48
N VAL A 150 19.98 0.04 0.64
CA VAL A 150 19.14 -0.82 -0.22
C VAL A 150 19.21 -2.31 0.17
N ALA A 151 20.21 -2.72 0.94
CA ALA A 151 20.38 -4.12 1.30
C ALA A 151 19.30 -4.52 2.32
N GLY A 152 18.54 -5.57 2.01
CA GLY A 152 17.42 -5.99 2.86
C GLY A 152 16.12 -5.21 2.63
N MET A 153 15.90 -4.58 1.47
CA MET A 153 14.56 -4.11 1.10
C MET A 153 13.73 -5.20 0.41
N SER A 154 12.42 -5.08 0.52
CA SER A 154 11.39 -5.83 -0.21
C SER A 154 10.44 -4.89 -0.94
N CYS A 155 9.76 -5.41 -1.96
CA CYS A 155 8.84 -4.66 -2.81
C CYS A 155 7.50 -5.39 -2.90
N ALA A 156 6.41 -4.64 -2.74
CA ALA A 156 5.06 -5.08 -3.06
C ALA A 156 4.56 -4.29 -4.28
N VAL A 157 4.09 -4.97 -5.32
CA VAL A 157 3.51 -4.36 -6.51
C VAL A 157 2.04 -4.75 -6.59
N PHE A 158 1.19 -3.76 -6.83
CA PHE A 158 -0.25 -3.89 -6.91
C PHE A 158 -0.72 -3.34 -8.26
N GLU A 159 -1.38 -4.16 -9.06
CA GLU A 159 -2.23 -3.71 -10.16
C GLU A 159 -3.60 -3.40 -9.56
N ILE A 160 -4.02 -2.14 -9.61
CA ILE A 160 -5.22 -1.66 -8.93
C ILE A 160 -6.26 -1.15 -9.92
N PRO A 161 -7.54 -1.12 -9.53
CA PRO A 161 -8.55 -0.38 -10.26
C PRO A 161 -8.14 1.10 -10.36
N PRO A 162 -8.56 1.79 -11.44
CA PRO A 162 -8.28 3.21 -11.62
C PRO A 162 -8.80 4.01 -10.42
N SER A 163 -7.89 4.70 -9.76
CA SER A 163 -8.17 5.36 -8.48
C SER A 163 -7.46 6.71 -8.40
N HIS A 164 -8.16 7.76 -7.97
CA HIS A 164 -7.52 9.07 -7.72
C HIS A 164 -6.84 9.12 -6.37
N ARG A 165 -7.22 8.24 -5.45
CA ARG A 165 -6.69 8.23 -4.08
C ARG A 165 -6.35 6.82 -3.65
N VAL A 166 -5.15 6.67 -3.10
CA VAL A 166 -4.63 5.43 -2.55
C VAL A 166 -4.12 5.66 -1.14
N ARG A 167 -4.37 4.69 -0.25
CA ARG A 167 -3.82 4.65 1.11
C ARG A 167 -2.92 3.43 1.27
N VAL A 168 -1.68 3.65 1.69
CA VAL A 168 -0.67 2.62 1.93
C VAL A 168 -0.45 2.48 3.43
N ALA A 169 -0.60 1.26 3.93
CA ALA A 169 -0.17 0.86 5.27
C ALA A 169 0.85 -0.28 5.17
N GLY A 170 1.64 -0.44 6.22
CA GLY A 170 2.60 -1.53 6.31
C GLY A 170 2.70 -2.08 7.71
N MET A 171 3.18 -3.32 7.83
CA MET A 171 3.42 -3.98 9.10
C MET A 171 4.57 -4.98 9.03
N GLY A 172 5.22 -5.20 10.17
CA GLY A 172 6.12 -6.33 10.40
C GLY A 172 5.35 -7.54 10.97
N ALA A 173 5.99 -8.71 11.01
CA ALA A 173 5.44 -9.84 11.72
C ALA A 173 5.52 -9.61 13.23
N ILE A 174 4.59 -10.20 13.99
CA ILE A 174 4.76 -10.42 15.43
C ILE A 174 5.53 -11.74 15.56
N PRO A 175 6.85 -11.74 15.80
CA PRO A 175 7.59 -12.97 15.97
C PRO A 175 7.15 -13.64 17.28
N ALA A 176 6.74 -14.91 17.22
CA ALA A 176 6.51 -15.73 18.42
C ALA A 176 7.83 -16.28 19.01
N TRP A 177 8.97 -15.64 18.70
CA TRP A 177 10.29 -16.16 19.05
C TRP A 177 10.69 -15.63 20.42
N SER A 178 10.93 -16.55 21.37
CA SER A 178 11.34 -16.20 22.74
C SER A 178 12.74 -15.59 22.85
N GLU A 179 13.53 -15.66 21.77
CA GLU A 179 14.89 -15.14 21.70
C GLU A 179 14.97 -13.75 21.05
N ASP A 180 13.85 -13.23 20.50
CA ASP A 180 13.82 -11.88 19.94
C ASP A 180 13.55 -10.86 21.05
N GLY A 181 14.48 -9.93 21.23
CA GLY A 181 14.41 -8.92 22.29
C GLY A 181 13.42 -7.79 22.03
N TYR A 182 12.76 -7.78 20.86
CA TYR A 182 11.84 -6.73 20.42
C TYR A 182 10.56 -7.31 19.78
N PRO A 183 9.78 -8.15 20.49
CA PRO A 183 8.60 -8.83 19.93
C PRO A 183 7.46 -7.89 19.52
N ASP A 184 7.50 -6.62 19.96
CA ASP A 184 6.43 -5.64 19.76
C ASP A 184 6.73 -4.62 18.64
N ASP A 185 7.87 -4.74 17.94
CA ASP A 185 8.33 -3.78 16.92
C ASP A 185 7.80 -4.13 15.51
N VAL A 186 6.47 -4.10 15.38
CA VAL A 186 5.72 -4.69 14.26
C VAL A 186 5.42 -3.70 13.13
N HIS A 187 6.40 -2.89 12.74
CA HIS A 187 6.24 -1.92 11.64
C HIS A 187 6.91 -2.36 10.34
N TYR A 188 6.44 -1.73 9.27
CA TYR A 188 7.15 -1.69 8.00
C TYR A 188 7.61 -0.27 7.73
N SER A 189 8.88 -0.13 7.37
CA SER A 189 9.47 1.16 7.10
C SER A 189 9.55 1.41 5.60
N VAL A 190 8.71 2.31 5.12
CA VAL A 190 8.55 2.62 3.69
C VAL A 190 9.60 3.64 3.26
N ARG A 191 10.25 3.35 2.12
CA ARG A 191 11.36 4.13 1.55
C ARG A 191 10.97 4.81 0.25
N TYR A 192 10.33 4.05 -0.63
CA TYR A 192 9.85 4.52 -1.92
C TYR A 192 8.42 4.05 -2.14
N ILE A 193 7.60 4.90 -2.74
CA ILE A 193 6.33 4.51 -3.34
C ILE A 193 6.37 4.95 -4.79
N ARG A 194 6.00 4.07 -5.71
CA ARG A 194 5.82 4.41 -7.11
C ARG A 194 4.35 4.30 -7.47
N THR A 195 3.83 5.32 -8.13
CA THR A 195 2.48 5.32 -8.71
C THR A 195 2.62 5.26 -10.21
N THR A 196 1.83 4.42 -10.88
CA THR A 196 1.67 4.47 -12.34
C THR A 196 0.28 4.96 -12.62
N VAL A 197 0.17 6.10 -13.30
CA VAL A 197 -1.08 6.74 -13.67
C VAL A 197 -1.39 6.51 -15.14
N ALA A 198 -2.68 6.54 -15.49
CA ALA A 198 -3.16 6.51 -16.86
C ALA A 198 -3.65 7.91 -17.27
N GLU A 199 -2.98 8.55 -18.25
CA GLU A 199 -3.22 9.95 -18.61
C GLU A 199 -4.61 10.19 -19.24
N ASP A 200 -5.12 9.20 -19.99
CA ASP A 200 -6.35 9.29 -20.78
C ASP A 200 -7.47 8.35 -20.25
N TYR A 201 -7.73 8.33 -18.93
CA TYR A 201 -8.74 7.43 -18.34
C TYR A 201 -10.19 7.90 -18.49
#